data_AF-A2F2X1-F1
#
_entry.id   AF-A2F2X1-F1
#
_cell.length_a   1.000
_cell.length_b   1.000
_cell.length_c   1.000
_cell.angle_alpha   90.00
_cell.angle_beta   90.00
_cell.angle_gamma   90.00
#
_symmetry.space_group_name_H-M   'P 1'
#
loop_
_entity.id
_entity.type
_entity.pdbx_description
1 polymer ?
#
loop_
_entity_poly.entity_id
_entity_poly.type
_entity_poly.pdbx_seq_one_letter_code
_entity_poly.pdbx_strand_id
1 'polypeptide(L)'
;MTRVNEMKELVEKQKQIALHTPVYIIGNDGAIASLEPITQKFSDIFENPNAFKTVHNNEQEIDVALAKAVNRTLVFYLFKSDRIYQEAWFEEGLKQKFEEDGGVDVHAIDVCKSFFEELNYLKELKITKYPCVLTYRAGHLIDIFYPELQKGNSVAEKLVELKYVQQKKFQENYVKFDDSGNVYDADKLAFEERMRKKQAEQIQREEEEKKRYLLEVKRKIEQDKKDRRQKYGKI
;
A
#
# COMPACT_ATOMS: atom_id res chain seq x y z
N MET A 1 7.54 -1.04 3.51
CA MET A 1 7.03 -1.32 2.15
C MET A 1 8.19 -1.16 1.20
N THR A 2 8.49 -2.18 0.41
CA THR A 2 9.73 -2.31 -0.37
C THR A 2 9.57 -1.70 -1.75
N ARG A 3 10.64 -1.09 -2.30
CA ARG A 3 10.64 -0.55 -3.67
C ARG A 3 11.13 -1.57 -4.70
N VAL A 4 10.84 -1.33 -5.98
CA VAL A 4 11.33 -2.18 -7.08
C VAL A 4 12.86 -2.14 -7.18
N ASN A 5 13.50 -1.00 -6.94
CA ASN A 5 14.96 -0.94 -6.89
C ASN A 5 15.54 -1.76 -5.73
N GLU A 6 14.96 -1.67 -4.54
CA GLU A 6 15.35 -2.50 -3.39
C GLU A 6 15.16 -4.00 -3.68
N MET A 7 14.10 -4.38 -4.39
CA MET A 7 13.90 -5.75 -4.87
C MET A 7 15.07 -6.23 -5.74
N LYS A 8 15.54 -5.41 -6.69
CA LYS A 8 16.71 -5.75 -7.53
C LYS A 8 17.96 -5.97 -6.68
N GLU A 9 18.20 -5.09 -5.72
CA GLU A 9 19.34 -5.20 -4.79
C GLU A 9 19.26 -6.47 -3.94
N LEU A 10 18.07 -6.83 -3.45
CA LEU A 10 17.86 -8.05 -2.67
C LEU A 10 18.09 -9.31 -3.52
N VAL A 11 17.60 -9.35 -4.76
CA VAL A 11 17.82 -10.46 -5.69
C VAL A 11 19.32 -10.60 -6.01
N GLU A 12 20.00 -9.50 -6.31
CA GLU A 12 21.44 -9.54 -6.59
C GLU A 12 22.23 -9.96 -5.34
N LYS A 13 21.88 -9.46 -4.16
CA LYS A 13 22.48 -9.91 -2.89
C LYS A 13 22.30 -11.41 -2.66
N GLN A 14 21.11 -11.95 -2.92
CA GLN A 14 20.83 -13.38 -2.82
C GLN A 14 21.68 -14.19 -3.80
N LYS A 15 21.87 -13.68 -5.03
CA LYS A 15 22.75 -14.28 -6.04
C LYS A 15 24.21 -14.33 -5.59
N GLN A 16 24.71 -13.21 -5.07
CA GLN A 16 26.08 -13.11 -4.55
C GLN A 16 26.29 -14.07 -3.37
N ILE A 17 25.32 -14.14 -2.45
CA ILE A 17 25.34 -15.12 -1.36
C ILE A 17 25.40 -16.54 -1.94
N ALA A 18 24.54 -16.90 -2.89
CA ALA A 18 24.51 -18.25 -3.46
C ALA A 18 25.83 -18.63 -4.16
N LEU A 19 26.51 -17.69 -4.81
CA LEU A 19 27.79 -17.92 -5.48
C LEU A 19 28.96 -18.06 -4.49
N HIS A 20 28.90 -17.36 -3.36
CA HIS A 20 30.01 -17.26 -2.42
C HIS A 20 29.80 -18.05 -1.11
N THR A 21 28.62 -18.65 -0.92
CA THR A 21 28.35 -19.47 0.26
C THR A 21 29.17 -20.76 0.19
N PRO A 22 29.97 -21.06 1.22
CA PRO A 22 30.77 -22.28 1.25
C PRO A 22 29.87 -23.50 1.37
N VAL A 23 30.30 -24.61 0.78
CA VAL A 23 29.69 -25.92 1.01
C VAL A 23 30.12 -26.41 2.39
N TYR A 24 29.15 -26.65 3.27
CA TYR A 24 29.40 -27.16 4.61
C TYR A 24 29.51 -28.68 4.60
N ILE A 25 30.58 -29.21 5.19
CA ILE A 25 30.82 -30.64 5.34
C ILE A 25 30.71 -30.95 6.83
N ILE A 26 29.70 -31.74 7.18
CA ILE A 26 29.40 -32.12 8.57
C ILE A 26 29.83 -33.57 8.76
N GLY A 27 30.66 -33.84 9.75
CA GLY A 27 31.11 -35.20 10.03
C GLY A 27 31.96 -35.34 11.29
N ASN A 28 32.34 -36.57 11.59
CA ASN A 28 33.37 -36.86 12.59
C ASN A 28 34.77 -36.66 11.99
N ASP A 29 35.79 -36.62 12.85
CA ASP A 29 37.17 -36.34 12.44
C ASP A 29 37.68 -37.32 11.38
N GLY A 30 37.29 -38.59 11.46
CA GLY A 30 37.66 -39.60 10.46
C GLY A 30 37.06 -39.34 9.08
N ALA A 31 35.79 -38.96 9.00
CA ALA A 31 35.13 -38.61 7.74
C ALA A 31 35.70 -37.31 7.16
N ILE A 32 35.93 -36.31 7.99
CA ILE A 32 36.52 -35.03 7.58
C ILE A 32 37.93 -35.25 7.01
N ALA A 33 38.80 -35.97 7.73
CA ALA A 33 40.16 -36.26 7.28
C ALA A 33 40.20 -37.03 5.94
N SER A 34 39.20 -37.88 5.69
CA SER A 34 39.08 -38.61 4.42
C SER A 34 38.64 -37.72 3.24
N LEU A 35 37.87 -36.66 3.51
CA LEU A 35 37.30 -35.76 2.50
C LEU A 35 38.18 -34.54 2.23
N GLU A 36 38.99 -34.11 3.21
CA GLU A 36 39.85 -32.92 3.13
C GLU A 36 40.79 -32.89 1.90
N PRO A 37 41.46 -33.99 1.49
CA PRO A 37 42.28 -33.98 0.28
C PRO A 37 41.45 -33.78 -1.00
N ILE A 38 40.22 -34.28 -1.03
CA ILE A 38 39.31 -34.17 -2.17
C ILE A 38 38.81 -32.73 -2.27
N THR A 39 38.37 -32.15 -1.16
CA THR A 39 37.81 -30.81 -1.11
C THR A 39 38.87 -29.76 -1.41
N GLN A 40 40.09 -29.92 -0.90
CA GLN A 40 41.21 -29.04 -1.19
C GLN A 40 41.55 -29.02 -2.68
N LYS A 41 41.58 -30.20 -3.33
CA LYS A 41 41.78 -30.28 -4.79
C LYS A 41 40.70 -29.52 -5.56
N PHE A 42 39.44 -29.59 -5.13
CA PHE A 42 38.36 -28.81 -5.75
C PHE A 42 38.52 -27.31 -5.48
N SER A 43 38.83 -26.90 -4.24
CA SER A 43 39.12 -25.50 -3.89
C SER A 43 40.23 -24.90 -4.75
N ASP A 44 41.28 -25.67 -5.03
CA ASP A 44 42.40 -25.25 -5.88
C ASP A 44 41.96 -25.06 -7.34
N ILE A 45 41.15 -25.98 -7.88
CA ILE A 45 40.61 -25.87 -9.26
C ILE A 45 39.71 -24.63 -9.41
N PHE A 46 38.92 -24.31 -8.38
CA PHE A 46 38.01 -23.16 -8.37
C PHE A 46 38.67 -21.88 -7.86
N GLU A 47 39.97 -21.91 -7.55
CA GLU A 47 40.74 -20.79 -7.00
C GLU A 47 40.08 -20.14 -5.77
N ASN A 48 39.31 -20.94 -5.00
CA ASN A 48 38.57 -20.47 -3.83
C ASN A 48 38.92 -21.35 -2.61
N PRO A 49 39.86 -20.92 -1.75
CA PRO A 49 40.27 -21.69 -0.58
C PRO A 49 39.14 -21.84 0.45
N ASN A 50 38.10 -20.99 0.37
CA ASN A 50 36.95 -21.01 1.25
C ASN A 50 35.74 -21.72 0.62
N ALA A 51 35.91 -22.46 -0.48
CA ALA A 51 34.79 -23.15 -1.13
C ALA A 51 34.11 -24.19 -0.22
N PHE A 52 34.86 -24.77 0.70
CA PHE A 52 34.37 -25.75 1.66
C PHE A 52 34.65 -25.30 3.10
N LYS A 53 33.71 -25.56 4.01
CA LYS A 53 33.90 -25.39 5.46
C LYS A 53 33.55 -26.68 6.16
N THR A 54 34.49 -27.19 6.96
CA THR A 54 34.29 -28.37 7.80
C THR A 54 33.63 -27.96 9.11
N VAL A 55 32.70 -28.78 9.58
CA VAL A 55 32.00 -28.63 10.84
C VAL A 55 32.09 -29.96 11.56
N HIS A 56 32.72 -29.95 12.73
CA HIS A 56 32.85 -31.14 13.56
C HIS A 56 31.51 -31.43 14.25
N ASN A 57 31.32 -32.66 14.75
CA ASN A 57 30.10 -33.13 15.42
C ASN A 57 29.83 -32.42 16.78
N ASN A 58 29.70 -31.09 16.75
CA ASN A 58 29.24 -30.24 17.83
C ASN A 58 27.86 -29.71 17.43
N GLU A 59 26.82 -30.04 18.21
CA GLU A 59 25.42 -29.70 17.92
C GLU A 59 25.23 -28.21 17.63
N GLN A 60 25.86 -27.33 18.41
CA GLN A 60 25.74 -25.88 18.22
C GLN A 60 26.34 -25.39 16.89
N GLU A 61 27.45 -26.00 16.47
CA GLU A 61 28.11 -25.64 15.22
C GLU A 61 27.34 -26.16 14.00
N ILE A 62 26.71 -27.33 14.13
CA ILE A 62 25.84 -27.92 13.11
C ILE A 62 24.62 -27.04 12.87
N ASP A 63 23.92 -26.61 13.93
CA ASP A 63 22.74 -25.75 13.79
C ASP A 63 23.08 -24.41 13.13
N VAL A 64 24.20 -23.81 13.52
CA VAL A 64 24.69 -22.57 12.91
C VAL A 64 25.10 -22.76 11.45
N ALA A 65 25.71 -23.90 11.11
CA ALA A 65 26.10 -24.23 9.75
C ALA A 65 24.88 -24.48 8.85
N LEU A 66 23.89 -25.23 9.35
CA LEU A 66 22.63 -25.49 8.64
C LEU A 66 21.87 -24.18 8.40
N ALA A 67 21.75 -23.31 9.40
CA ALA A 67 21.10 -22.01 9.24
C ALA A 67 21.78 -21.12 8.18
N LYS A 68 23.12 -21.20 8.06
CA LYS A 68 23.91 -20.46 7.06
C LYS A 68 23.85 -21.08 5.66
N ALA A 69 23.63 -22.38 5.56
CA ALA A 69 23.55 -23.10 4.29
C ALA A 69 22.19 -22.93 3.57
N VAL A 70 21.16 -22.48 4.28
CA VAL A 70 19.82 -22.33 3.69
C VAL A 70 19.74 -21.03 2.88
N ASN A 71 19.79 -21.16 1.56
CA ASN A 71 19.40 -20.10 0.64
C ASN A 71 17.90 -19.79 0.85
N ARG A 72 17.62 -18.72 1.61
CA ARG A 72 16.26 -18.23 1.89
C ARG A 72 15.54 -17.91 0.59
N THR A 73 14.24 -18.15 0.53
CA THR A 73 13.42 -17.81 -0.63
C THR A 73 12.95 -16.37 -0.51
N LEU A 74 13.12 -15.55 -1.54
CA LEU A 74 12.56 -14.20 -1.57
C LEU A 74 11.20 -14.25 -2.26
N VAL A 75 10.19 -13.66 -1.64
CA VAL A 75 8.84 -13.55 -2.20
C VAL A 75 8.46 -12.08 -2.29
N PHE A 76 8.20 -11.59 -3.50
CA PHE A 76 7.76 -10.23 -3.75
C PHE A 76 6.29 -10.21 -4.16
N TYR A 77 5.45 -9.65 -3.31
CA TYR A 77 4.04 -9.40 -3.58
C TYR A 77 3.88 -8.01 -4.22
N LEU A 78 3.63 -7.99 -5.52
CA LEU A 78 3.36 -6.79 -6.30
C LEU A 78 1.87 -6.51 -6.31
N PHE A 79 1.49 -5.32 -5.86
CA PHE A 79 0.10 -4.90 -5.82
C PHE A 79 -0.06 -3.45 -6.22
N LYS A 80 -1.30 -3.03 -6.39
CA LYS A 80 -1.64 -1.62 -6.63
C LYS A 80 -2.40 -1.06 -5.45
N SER A 81 -1.90 0.01 -4.85
CA SER A 81 -2.56 0.66 -3.69
C SER A 81 -3.89 1.34 -4.03
N ASP A 82 -4.21 1.53 -5.31
CA ASP A 82 -5.56 1.91 -5.75
C ASP A 82 -6.62 0.81 -5.51
N ARG A 83 -6.18 -0.40 -5.12
CA ARG A 83 -7.02 -1.56 -4.81
C ARG A 83 -6.77 -2.03 -3.37
N ILE A 84 -7.54 -1.46 -2.45
CA ILE A 84 -7.40 -1.63 -0.98
C ILE A 84 -7.33 -3.09 -0.54
N TYR A 85 -8.10 -3.98 -1.17
CA TYR A 85 -8.13 -5.41 -0.82
C TYR A 85 -6.80 -6.15 -1.07
N GLN A 86 -5.97 -5.64 -1.99
CA GLN A 86 -4.70 -6.29 -2.31
C GLN A 86 -3.67 -6.08 -1.20
N GLU A 87 -3.67 -4.90 -0.56
CA GLU A 87 -2.80 -4.60 0.58
C GLU A 87 -3.24 -5.40 1.82
N ALA A 88 -4.56 -5.44 2.10
CA ALA A 88 -5.10 -6.22 3.22
C ALA A 88 -4.82 -7.73 3.10
N TRP A 89 -4.94 -8.31 1.90
CA TRP A 89 -4.65 -9.73 1.69
C TRP A 89 -3.19 -10.10 1.96
N PHE A 90 -2.27 -9.17 1.69
CA PHE A 90 -0.86 -9.34 2.01
C PHE A 90 -0.64 -9.37 3.52
N GLU A 91 -1.10 -8.34 4.24
CA GLU A 91 -0.86 -8.20 5.68
C GLU A 91 -1.59 -9.27 6.51
N GLU A 92 -2.86 -9.57 6.20
CA GLU A 92 -3.69 -10.50 6.99
C GLU A 92 -3.52 -11.98 6.60
N GLY A 93 -2.93 -12.25 5.43
CA GLY A 93 -2.86 -13.60 4.88
C GLY A 93 -1.44 -14.06 4.57
N LEU A 94 -0.84 -13.45 3.56
CA LEU A 94 0.43 -13.90 3.00
C LEU A 94 1.59 -13.73 4.00
N LYS A 95 1.73 -12.51 4.55
CA LYS A 95 2.83 -12.16 5.44
C LYS A 95 2.83 -12.99 6.71
N GLN A 96 1.68 -13.09 7.39
CA GLN A 96 1.58 -13.87 8.62
C GLN A 96 1.96 -15.34 8.41
N LYS A 97 1.52 -15.97 7.32
CA LYS A 97 1.84 -17.38 7.02
C LYS A 97 3.32 -17.62 6.77
N PHE A 98 4.01 -16.68 6.15
CA PHE A 98 5.44 -16.83 5.83
C PHE A 98 6.36 -16.31 6.92
N GLU A 99 5.91 -15.42 7.80
CA GLU A 99 6.67 -15.05 9.00
C GLU A 99 6.85 -16.23 9.96
N GLU A 100 5.93 -17.20 9.93
CA GLU A 100 6.07 -18.48 10.65
C GLU A 100 7.11 -19.41 10.00
N ASP A 101 7.28 -19.34 8.68
CA ASP A 101 8.26 -20.12 7.93
C ASP A 101 9.60 -19.37 7.85
N GLY A 102 10.52 -19.63 8.79
CA GLY A 102 11.83 -18.97 8.90
C GLY A 102 12.78 -19.09 7.67
N GLY A 103 12.36 -19.75 6.60
CA GLY A 103 13.08 -19.91 5.33
C GLY A 103 12.63 -18.96 4.20
N VAL A 104 11.66 -18.09 4.42
CA VAL A 104 11.10 -17.21 3.40
C VAL A 104 11.12 -15.75 3.85
N ASP A 105 11.72 -14.87 3.04
CA ASP A 105 11.66 -13.42 3.24
C ASP A 105 10.59 -12.84 2.29
N VAL A 106 9.56 -12.23 2.87
CA VAL A 106 8.39 -11.72 2.13
C VAL A 106 8.37 -10.20 2.11
N HIS A 107 8.19 -9.64 0.92
CA HIS A 107 8.21 -8.20 0.68
C HIS A 107 7.00 -7.77 -0.14
N ALA A 108 6.33 -6.70 0.28
CA ALA A 108 5.26 -6.06 -0.50
C ALA A 108 5.78 -4.83 -1.26
N ILE A 109 5.42 -4.75 -2.53
CA ILE A 109 5.80 -3.67 -3.46
C ILE A 109 4.53 -3.04 -4.06
N ASP A 110 4.37 -1.75 -3.79
CA ASP A 110 3.30 -0.94 -4.37
C ASP A 110 3.74 -0.37 -5.73
N VAL A 111 3.16 -0.93 -6.79
CA VAL A 111 3.48 -0.58 -8.18
C VAL A 111 2.99 0.83 -8.52
N CYS A 112 1.96 1.34 -7.85
CA CYS A 112 1.46 2.70 -8.07
C CYS A 112 2.46 3.78 -7.61
N LYS A 113 3.38 3.44 -6.71
CA LYS A 113 4.44 4.34 -6.21
C LYS A 113 5.77 4.19 -6.96
N SER A 114 5.81 3.36 -8.00
CA SER A 114 7.03 3.06 -8.76
C SER A 114 7.30 4.12 -9.84
N PHE A 115 8.57 4.42 -10.09
CA PHE A 115 9.00 5.32 -11.16
C PHE A 115 9.01 4.63 -12.54
N PHE A 116 9.19 5.40 -13.61
CA PHE A 116 9.11 4.90 -14.98
C PHE A 116 10.12 3.77 -15.27
N GLU A 117 11.35 3.88 -14.78
CA GLU A 117 12.42 2.90 -14.93
C GLU A 117 12.10 1.59 -14.18
N GLU A 118 11.51 1.72 -12.99
CA GLU A 118 11.04 0.58 -12.18
C GLU A 118 9.91 -0.16 -12.91
N LEU A 119 8.97 0.57 -13.51
CA LEU A 119 7.88 -0.01 -14.30
C LEU A 119 8.37 -0.70 -15.56
N ASN A 120 9.39 -0.18 -16.23
CA ASN A 120 9.96 -0.83 -17.41
C ASN A 120 10.62 -2.17 -17.06
N TYR A 121 11.35 -2.22 -15.95
CA TYR A 121 11.89 -3.47 -15.45
C TYR A 121 10.79 -4.51 -15.14
N LEU A 122 9.69 -4.10 -14.49
CA LEU A 122 8.57 -5.01 -14.26
C LEU A 122 7.91 -5.52 -15.56
N LYS A 123 7.93 -4.71 -16.63
CA LYS A 123 7.46 -5.17 -17.96
C LYS A 123 8.41 -6.20 -18.59
N GLU A 124 9.72 -6.07 -18.39
CA GLU A 124 10.70 -7.07 -18.86
C GLU A 124 10.47 -8.44 -18.22
N LEU A 125 10.00 -8.45 -16.96
CA LEU A 125 9.56 -9.66 -16.25
C LEU A 125 8.23 -10.23 -16.75
N LYS A 126 7.62 -9.64 -17.78
CA LYS A 126 6.35 -10.07 -18.40
C LYS A 126 5.18 -10.13 -17.40
N ILE A 127 5.16 -9.23 -16.41
CA ILE A 127 4.06 -9.13 -15.46
C ILE A 127 2.83 -8.53 -16.17
N THR A 128 1.75 -9.30 -16.23
CA THR A 128 0.54 -8.92 -16.99
C THR A 128 -0.65 -8.50 -16.14
N LYS A 129 -0.69 -8.91 -14.86
CA LYS A 129 -1.83 -8.70 -13.95
C LYS A 129 -1.37 -8.38 -12.54
N TYR A 130 -2.26 -7.79 -11.74
CA TYR A 130 -2.05 -7.51 -10.32
C TYR A 130 -3.27 -7.95 -9.48
N PRO A 131 -3.08 -8.49 -8.27
CA PRO A 131 -1.78 -8.71 -7.64
C PRO A 131 -0.96 -9.79 -8.37
N CYS A 132 0.35 -9.74 -8.18
CA CYS A 132 1.30 -10.69 -8.75
C CYS A 132 2.31 -11.05 -7.68
N VAL A 133 2.72 -12.30 -7.62
CA VAL A 133 3.77 -12.75 -6.71
C VAL A 133 4.93 -13.27 -7.52
N LEU A 134 6.12 -12.78 -7.18
CA LEU A 134 7.38 -13.26 -7.72
C LEU A 134 8.10 -14.05 -6.65
N THR A 135 8.59 -15.23 -7.01
CA THR A 135 9.36 -16.07 -6.10
C THR A 135 10.77 -16.23 -6.65
N TYR A 136 11.77 -15.82 -5.87
CA TYR A 136 13.18 -15.94 -6.22
C TYR A 136 13.92 -16.89 -5.27
N ARG A 137 14.83 -17.69 -5.84
CA ARG A 137 15.74 -18.53 -5.08
C ARG A 137 17.13 -18.44 -5.71
N ALA A 138 18.15 -18.21 -4.87
CA ALA A 138 19.54 -18.06 -5.30
C ALA A 138 19.74 -17.01 -6.41
N GLY A 139 18.96 -15.93 -6.40
CA GLY A 139 19.03 -14.87 -7.42
C GLY A 139 18.26 -15.16 -8.71
N HIS A 140 17.64 -16.34 -8.82
CA HIS A 140 16.87 -16.74 -9.99
C HIS A 140 15.38 -16.59 -9.73
N LEU A 141 14.66 -16.05 -10.71
CA LEU A 141 13.20 -16.06 -10.70
C LEU A 141 12.71 -17.48 -10.94
N ILE A 142 12.07 -18.06 -9.94
CA ILE A 142 11.58 -19.45 -9.96
C ILE A 142 10.18 -19.49 -10.52
N ASP A 143 9.30 -18.61 -10.03
CA ASP A 143 7.90 -18.60 -10.43
C ASP A 143 7.29 -17.21 -10.38
N ILE A 144 6.26 -17.04 -11.20
CA ILE A 144 5.38 -15.87 -11.27
C ILE A 144 3.95 -16.39 -11.19
N PHE A 145 3.26 -16.13 -10.08
CA PHE A 145 1.86 -16.50 -9.95
C PHE A 145 0.97 -15.28 -9.72
N TYR A 146 -0.25 -15.37 -10.21
CA TYR A 146 -1.25 -14.32 -10.13
C TYR A 146 -2.37 -14.82 -9.21
N PRO A 147 -2.36 -14.48 -7.92
CA PRO A 147 -3.39 -14.95 -7.02
C PRO A 147 -4.75 -14.45 -7.50
N GLU A 148 -5.65 -15.38 -7.76
CA GLU A 148 -7.05 -15.09 -7.98
C GLU A 148 -7.65 -14.70 -6.63
N LEU A 149 -7.56 -13.40 -6.32
CA LEU A 149 -8.36 -12.83 -5.25
C LEU A 149 -9.80 -12.93 -5.72
N GLN A 150 -10.52 -13.97 -5.27
CA GLN A 150 -11.97 -14.01 -5.38
C GLN A 150 -12.46 -12.66 -4.87
N LYS A 151 -13.30 -11.98 -5.65
CA LYS A 151 -14.05 -10.82 -5.15
C LYS A 151 -14.69 -11.29 -3.86
N GLY A 152 -14.17 -10.81 -2.73
CA GLY A 152 -14.81 -11.08 -1.45
C GLY A 152 -16.25 -10.61 -1.63
N ASN A 153 -17.22 -11.43 -1.24
CA ASN A 153 -18.63 -11.04 -1.24
C ASN A 153 -18.73 -9.56 -0.84
N SER A 154 -19.38 -8.75 -1.68
CA SER A 154 -19.28 -7.27 -1.75
C SER A 154 -19.60 -6.49 -0.47
N VAL A 155 -19.83 -7.19 0.63
CA VAL A 155 -20.12 -6.69 1.98
C VAL A 155 -18.83 -6.61 2.81
N ALA A 156 -17.94 -7.61 2.72
CA ALA A 156 -16.64 -7.57 3.39
C ALA A 156 -15.72 -6.51 2.75
N GLU A 157 -15.79 -6.35 1.43
CA GLU A 157 -15.07 -5.30 0.69
C GLU A 157 -15.49 -3.90 1.14
N LYS A 158 -16.80 -3.63 1.30
CA LYS A 158 -17.30 -2.37 1.86
C LYS A 158 -16.87 -2.16 3.30
N LEU A 159 -16.81 -3.22 4.11
CA LEU A 159 -16.41 -3.12 5.52
C LEU A 159 -14.90 -2.87 5.69
N VAL A 160 -14.06 -3.52 4.89
CA VAL A 160 -12.61 -3.27 4.87
C VAL A 160 -12.31 -1.89 4.28
N GLU A 161 -13.00 -1.48 3.21
CA GLU A 161 -12.90 -0.13 2.66
C GLU A 161 -13.37 0.93 3.65
N LEU A 162 -14.48 0.70 4.38
CA LEU A 162 -14.94 1.58 5.45
C LEU A 162 -13.95 1.66 6.62
N LYS A 163 -13.38 0.53 7.05
CA LYS A 163 -12.38 0.49 8.13
C LYS A 163 -11.08 1.18 7.72
N TYR A 164 -10.62 0.96 6.49
CA TYR A 164 -9.41 1.58 5.95
C TYR A 164 -9.58 3.08 5.73
N VAL A 165 -10.73 3.52 5.21
CA VAL A 165 -11.08 4.94 5.09
C VAL A 165 -11.21 5.58 6.47
N GLN A 166 -11.79 4.89 7.46
CA GLN A 166 -11.83 5.38 8.84
C GLN A 166 -10.41 5.50 9.45
N GLN A 167 -9.54 4.51 9.27
CA GLN A 167 -8.17 4.56 9.77
C GLN A 167 -7.32 5.64 9.09
N LYS A 168 -7.40 5.81 7.76
CA LYS A 168 -6.72 6.90 7.05
C LYS A 168 -7.21 8.27 7.46
N LYS A 169 -8.53 8.45 7.62
CA LYS A 169 -9.09 9.71 8.14
C LYS A 169 -8.66 10.01 9.57
N PHE A 170 -8.43 8.98 10.39
CA PHE A 170 -7.89 9.14 11.74
C PHE A 170 -6.40 9.51 11.76
N GLN A 171 -5.63 9.14 10.74
CA GLN A 171 -4.19 9.47 10.64
C GLN A 171 -3.94 10.83 9.97
N GLU A 172 -4.82 11.28 9.07
CA GLU A 172 -4.67 12.58 8.38
C GLU A 172 -5.30 13.76 9.14
N ASN A 173 -6.22 13.51 10.07
CA ASN A 173 -6.78 14.56 10.93
C ASN A 173 -5.95 14.71 12.20
N TYR A 174 -4.96 15.60 12.18
CA TYR A 174 -4.41 16.19 13.40
C TYR A 174 -5.56 16.87 14.16
N VAL A 175 -6.06 16.19 15.18
CA VAL A 175 -6.92 16.82 16.19
C VAL A 175 -6.09 17.91 16.84
N LYS A 176 -6.38 19.16 16.51
CA LYS A 176 -5.83 20.31 17.21
C LYS A 176 -6.67 20.52 18.46
N PHE A 177 -6.02 20.46 19.61
CA PHE A 177 -6.62 20.77 20.90
C PHE A 177 -6.61 22.28 21.12
N ASP A 178 -7.66 22.83 21.73
CA ASP A 178 -7.60 24.19 22.29
C ASP A 178 -6.84 24.18 23.64
N ASP A 179 -6.46 25.37 24.14
CA ASP A 179 -5.77 25.53 25.44
C ASP A 179 -6.61 25.05 26.65
N SER A 180 -7.85 24.60 26.42
CA SER A 180 -8.79 24.08 27.43
C SER A 180 -9.02 22.56 27.30
N GLY A 181 -8.32 21.88 26.39
CA GLY A 181 -8.38 20.43 26.21
C GLY A 181 -9.59 19.90 25.45
N ASN A 182 -10.38 20.75 24.79
CA ASN A 182 -11.55 20.31 24.01
C ASN A 182 -11.15 19.96 22.57
N VAL A 183 -11.72 18.85 22.07
CA VAL A 183 -11.53 18.37 20.70
C VAL A 183 -12.35 19.23 19.74
N TYR A 184 -11.69 19.97 18.84
CA TYR A 184 -12.33 20.81 17.83
C TYR A 184 -12.25 20.20 16.42
N ASP A 185 -13.39 20.07 15.75
CA ASP A 185 -13.50 19.72 14.33
C ASP A 185 -13.64 21.01 13.50
N ALA A 186 -12.52 21.49 12.96
CA ALA A 186 -12.46 22.74 12.20
C ALA A 186 -13.30 22.69 10.90
N ASP A 187 -13.44 21.51 10.30
CA ASP A 187 -14.18 21.34 9.05
C ASP A 187 -15.69 21.41 9.29
N LYS A 188 -16.15 20.90 10.44
CA LYS A 188 -17.55 21.04 10.85
C LYS A 188 -17.95 22.50 11.04
N LEU A 189 -17.08 23.30 11.65
CA LEU A 189 -17.34 24.72 11.93
C LEU A 189 -17.36 25.55 10.62
N ALA A 190 -16.43 25.27 9.71
CA ALA A 190 -16.40 25.88 8.38
C ALA A 190 -17.64 25.53 7.53
N PHE A 191 -18.17 24.32 7.68
CA PHE A 191 -19.41 23.89 7.03
C PHE A 191 -20.64 24.59 7.62
N GLU A 192 -20.75 24.66 8.95
CA GLU A 192 -21.85 25.34 9.63
C GLU A 192 -21.89 26.84 9.31
N GLU A 193 -20.73 27.51 9.23
CA GLU A 193 -20.64 28.90 8.79
C GLU A 193 -21.07 29.10 7.33
N ARG A 194 -20.67 28.19 6.42
CA ARG A 194 -21.12 28.22 5.02
C ARG A 194 -22.63 28.03 4.90
N MET A 195 -23.22 27.15 5.70
CA MET A 195 -24.67 26.92 5.72
C MET A 195 -25.43 28.13 6.25
N ARG A 196 -24.95 28.76 7.34
CA ARG A 196 -25.54 30.01 7.86
C ARG A 196 -25.50 31.13 6.83
N LYS A 197 -24.37 31.32 6.14
CA LYS A 197 -24.25 32.33 5.08
C LYS A 197 -25.22 32.07 3.93
N LYS A 198 -25.35 30.83 3.46
CA LYS A 198 -26.31 30.46 2.40
C LYS A 198 -27.77 30.70 2.80
N GLN A 199 -28.15 30.40 4.04
CA GLN A 199 -29.50 30.66 4.53
C GLN A 199 -29.79 32.17 4.63
N ALA A 200 -28.83 32.96 5.10
CA ALA A 200 -28.98 34.42 5.16
C ALA A 200 -29.13 35.05 3.76
N GLU A 201 -28.37 34.56 2.77
CA GLU A 201 -28.50 35.02 1.37
C GLU A 201 -29.85 34.66 0.75
N GLN A 202 -30.40 33.48 1.04
CA GLN A 202 -31.73 33.10 0.56
C GLN A 202 -32.84 33.98 1.17
N ILE A 203 -32.78 34.24 2.47
CA ILE A 203 -33.74 35.10 3.16
C ILE A 203 -33.71 36.52 2.58
N GLN A 204 -32.52 37.07 2.31
CA GLN A 204 -32.39 38.40 1.70
C GLN A 204 -33.00 38.46 0.29
N ARG A 205 -32.78 37.42 -0.53
CA ARG A 205 -33.37 37.36 -1.89
C ARG A 205 -34.90 37.30 -1.84
N GLU A 206 -35.47 36.50 -0.94
CA GLU A 206 -36.93 36.42 -0.78
C GLU A 206 -37.54 37.74 -0.30
N GLU A 207 -36.86 38.47 0.58
CA GLU A 207 -37.30 39.80 1.02
C GLU A 207 -37.25 40.83 -0.11
N GLU A 208 -36.22 40.80 -0.94
CA GLU A 208 -36.10 41.69 -2.11
C GLU A 208 -37.17 41.41 -3.16
N GLU A 209 -37.47 40.14 -3.45
CA GLU A 209 -38.56 39.77 -4.36
C GLU A 209 -39.93 40.19 -3.82
N LYS A 210 -40.18 39.99 -2.51
CA LYS A 210 -41.42 40.47 -1.86
C LYS A 210 -41.56 41.98 -1.96
N LYS A 211 -40.48 42.74 -1.73
CA LYS A 211 -40.48 44.21 -1.87
C LYS A 211 -40.77 44.63 -3.31
N ARG A 212 -40.18 43.98 -4.31
CA ARG A 212 -40.46 44.25 -5.74
C ARG A 212 -41.91 43.96 -6.10
N TYR A 213 -42.44 42.83 -5.66
CA TYR A 213 -43.83 42.43 -5.91
C TYR A 213 -44.82 43.45 -5.30
N LEU A 214 -44.61 43.86 -4.05
CA LEU A 214 -45.45 44.87 -3.39
C LEU A 214 -45.41 46.22 -4.11
N LEU A 215 -44.26 46.60 -4.67
CA LEU A 215 -44.10 47.85 -5.42
C LEU A 215 -44.87 47.79 -6.76
N GLU A 216 -44.86 46.64 -7.42
CA GLU A 216 -45.61 46.41 -8.66
C GLU A 216 -47.13 46.42 -8.42
N VAL A 217 -47.59 45.79 -7.32
CA VAL A 217 -49.00 45.83 -6.92
C VAL A 217 -49.45 47.25 -6.61
N LYS A 218 -48.64 48.04 -5.90
CA LYS A 218 -48.94 49.46 -5.65
C LYS A 218 -49.06 50.27 -6.94
N ARG A 219 -48.16 50.04 -7.91
CA ARG A 219 -48.24 50.69 -9.23
C ARG A 219 -49.52 50.33 -9.97
N LYS A 220 -49.93 49.06 -9.97
CA LYS A 220 -51.19 48.61 -10.58
C LYS A 220 -52.41 49.28 -9.93
N ILE A 221 -52.43 49.36 -8.60
CA ILE A 221 -53.52 50.04 -7.86
C ILE A 221 -53.59 51.54 -8.18
N GLU A 222 -52.45 52.23 -8.29
CA GLU A 222 -52.42 53.65 -8.68
C GLU A 222 -52.87 53.87 -10.12
N GLN A 223 -52.49 52.98 -11.03
CA GLN A 223 -52.90 53.03 -12.43
C GLN A 223 -54.42 52.79 -12.56
N ASP A 224 -54.95 51.76 -11.91
CA ASP A 224 -56.40 51.51 -11.85
C ASP A 224 -57.17 52.68 -11.24
N LYS A 225 -56.62 53.36 -10.22
CA LYS A 225 -57.22 54.57 -9.64
C LYS A 225 -57.22 55.74 -10.61
N LYS A 226 -56.14 55.94 -11.38
CA LYS A 226 -56.07 56.97 -12.43
C LYS A 226 -57.06 56.68 -13.55
N ASP A 227 -57.13 55.44 -14.01
CA ASP A 227 -58.02 55.02 -15.09
C ASP A 227 -59.50 55.14 -14.69
N ARG A 228 -59.85 54.79 -13.44
CA ARG A 228 -61.20 55.04 -12.90
C ARG A 228 -61.54 56.53 -12.82
N ARG A 229 -60.58 57.39 -12.42
CA ARG A 229 -60.78 58.85 -12.41
C ARG A 229 -60.94 59.41 -13.82
N GLN A 230 -60.22 58.91 -14.81
CA GLN A 230 -60.40 59.33 -16.21
C GLN A 230 -61.73 58.84 -16.81
N LYS A 231 -62.17 57.64 -16.44
CA LYS A 231 -63.38 57.01 -16.97
C LYS A 231 -64.68 57.53 -16.34
N TYR A 232 -64.63 57.93 -15.07
CA TYR A 232 -65.83 58.34 -14.30
C TYR A 232 -65.74 59.73 -13.67
N GLY A 233 -64.65 60.49 -13.91
CA GLY A 233 -64.42 61.82 -13.33
C GLY A 233 -64.72 63.01 -14.24
N LYS A 234 -65.44 62.83 -15.36
CA LYS A 234 -66.05 63.93 -16.09
C LYS A 234 -67.51 64.05 -15.66
N ILE A 235 -67.76 64.93 -14.69
CA ILE A 235 -69.01 65.69 -14.56
C ILE A 235 -68.63 67.14 -14.88
#